data_AF-A0A958YBZ3-F1
#
_entry.id   AF-A0A958YBZ3-F1
#
_cell.length_a   1.000
_cell.length_b   1.000
_cell.length_c   1.000
_cell.angle_alpha   90.00
_cell.angle_beta   90.00
_cell.angle_gamma   90.00
#
_symmetry.space_group_name_H-M   'P 1'
#
loop_
_entity.id
_entity.type
_entity.pdbx_description
1 polymer ?
#
loop_
_entity_poly.entity_id
_entity_poly.type
_entity_poly.pdbx_seq_one_letter_code
_entity_poly.pdbx_strand_id
1 'polypeptide(L)' 'MTAHEIDYRIYGEEMQYVEIELDPQEGVIAEAGGFMMMDDNIKMETIFGDGSKQDSS' A
#
# COMPACT_ATOMS: atom_id res chain seq x y z
N MET A 1 -2.48 3.73 -17.27
CA MET A 1 -2.06 3.09 -16.01
C MET A 1 -3.17 2.18 -15.58
N THR A 2 -3.15 0.93 -16.04
CA THR A 2 -3.95 -0.12 -15.42
C THR A 2 -3.27 -0.43 -14.10
N ALA A 3 -3.96 -0.19 -12.99
CA ALA A 3 -3.53 -0.75 -11.72
C ALA A 3 -3.44 -2.27 -11.91
N HIS A 4 -2.32 -2.86 -11.50
CA HIS A 4 -2.22 -4.31 -11.42
C HIS A 4 -3.31 -4.86 -10.48
N GLU A 5 -3.71 -6.11 -10.70
CA GLU A 5 -4.53 -6.80 -9.70
C GLU A 5 -3.67 -6.96 -8.45
N ILE A 6 -4.05 -6.25 -7.39
CA ILE A 6 -3.38 -6.33 -6.09
C ILE A 6 -3.97 -7.50 -5.31
N ASP A 7 -3.10 -8.36 -4.79
CA ASP A 7 -3.48 -9.42 -3.88
C ASP A 7 -3.67 -8.88 -2.47
N TYR A 8 -4.83 -9.16 -1.89
CA TYR A 8 -5.17 -8.72 -0.53
C TYR A 8 -5.94 -9.78 0.25
N ARG A 9 -5.82 -9.72 1.58
CA ARG A 9 -6.59 -10.57 2.48
C ARG A 9 -7.09 -9.79 3.68
N ILE A 10 -8.37 -9.98 4.01
CA ILE A 10 -9.00 -9.39 5.19
C ILE A 10 -8.91 -10.39 6.33
N TYR A 11 -8.43 -9.92 7.48
CA TYR A 11 -8.31 -10.71 8.70
C TYR A 11 -9.14 -10.09 9.82
N GLY A 12 -9.49 -10.93 10.80
CA GLY A 12 -10.25 -10.53 11.99
C GLY A 12 -11.76 -10.60 11.79
N GLU A 13 -12.48 -10.86 12.88
CA GLU A 13 -13.95 -10.78 12.90
C GLU A 13 -14.41 -9.49 13.59
N GLU A 14 -13.92 -9.23 14.80
CA GLU A 14 -14.26 -8.02 15.58
C GLU A 14 -13.35 -6.83 15.28
N MET A 15 -12.04 -7.07 15.10
CA MET A 15 -11.06 -6.05 14.71
C MET A 15 -10.47 -6.42 13.35
N GLN A 16 -10.98 -5.77 12.31
CA GLN A 16 -10.63 -6.09 10.94
C GLN A 16 -9.43 -5.27 10.46
N TYR A 17 -8.56 -5.92 9.70
CA TYR A 17 -7.49 -5.27 8.96
C TYR A 17 -7.29 -5.93 7.60
N VAL A 18 -6.73 -5.17 6.67
CA VAL A 18 -6.37 -5.67 5.34
C VAL A 18 -4.85 -5.85 5.27
N GLU A 19 -4.45 -7.05 4.89
CA GLU A 19 -3.09 -7.35 4.47
C GLU A 19 -3.02 -7.23 2.95
N ILE A 20 -1.94 -6.63 2.47
CA ILE A 20 -1.70 -6.40 1.05
C ILE A 20 -0.35 -7.03 0.72
N GLU A 21 -0.33 -7.89 -0.27
CA GLU A 21 0.90 -8.46 -0.82
C GLU A 21 1.35 -7.59 -2.00
N LEU A 22 2.65 -7.30 -2.07
CA LEU A 22 3.24 -6.48 -3.13
C LEU A 22 4.27 -7.31 -3.89
N ASP A 23 4.08 -7.41 -5.19
CA ASP A 23 5.14 -7.91 -6.07
C ASP A 23 6.30 -6.90 -6.15
N PRO A 24 7.49 -7.33 -6.60
CA PRO A 24 8.58 -6.41 -6.86
C PRO A 24 8.14 -5.28 -7.80
N GLN A 25 8.39 -4.03 -7.39
CA GLN A 25 8.00 -2.79 -8.09
C GLN A 25 6.52 -2.39 -7.94
N GLU A 26 5.73 -3.10 -7.15
CA GLU A 26 4.39 -2.65 -6.78
C GLU A 26 4.43 -1.70 -5.58
N GLY A 27 3.38 -0.90 -5.47
CA GLY A 27 3.23 0.07 -4.40
C GLY A 27 1.75 0.33 -4.12
N VAL A 28 1.46 0.63 -2.86
CA VAL A 28 0.12 1.00 -2.42
C VAL A 28 0.16 2.37 -1.75
N ILE A 29 -0.87 3.16 -2.03
CA ILE A 29 -1.12 4.44 -1.39
C ILE A 29 -2.24 4.23 -0.38
N ALA A 30 -1.98 4.60 0.86
CA ALA A 30 -2.94 4.55 1.96
C ALA A 30 -3.03 5.89 2.67
N GLU A 31 -4.16 6.14 3.34
CA GLU A 31 -4.34 7.33 4.17
C GLU A 31 -3.44 7.27 5.41
N ALA A 32 -2.94 8.44 5.83
CA ALA A 32 -2.14 8.55 7.04
C ALA A 32 -2.91 8.00 8.26
N GLY A 33 -2.28 7.09 9.00
CA GLY A 33 -2.89 6.42 10.15
C GLY A 33 -3.66 5.13 9.84
N GLY A 34 -3.86 4.79 8.55
CA GLY A 34 -4.40 3.49 8.15
C GLY A 34 -3.36 2.37 8.09
N PHE A 35 -2.07 2.73 8.13
CA PHE A 35 -0.96 1.79 8.09
C PHE A 35 -0.66 1.23 9.48
N MET A 36 -0.63 -0.10 9.61
CA MET A 36 -0.41 -0.76 10.90
C MET A 36 0.98 -1.38 11.03
N MET A 37 1.36 -2.26 10.10
CA MET A 37 2.60 -3.04 10.15
C MET A 37 3.16 -3.24 8.75
N MET A 38 4.45 -3.57 8.65
CA MET A 38 5.13 -3.85 7.39
C MET A 38 6.26 -4.84 7.58
N ASP A 39 6.57 -5.60 6.54
CA ASP A 39 7.78 -6.43 6.50
C ASP A 39 9.04 -5.59 6.25
N ASP A 40 10.19 -6.11 6.67
CA ASP A 40 11.50 -5.43 6.58
C ASP A 40 11.90 -5.02 5.15
N ASN A 41 11.35 -5.70 4.14
CA ASN A 41 11.65 -5.43 2.73
C ASN A 41 10.74 -4.34 2.11
N ILE A 42 9.78 -3.81 2.88
CA ILE A 42 8.85 -2.78 2.40
C ILE A 42 9.39 -1.40 2.76
N LYS A 43 9.39 -0.50 1.77
CA LYS A 43 9.80 0.89 1.96
C LYS A 43 8.57 1.79 2.11
N MET A 44 8.48 2.49 3.24
CA MET A 44 7.46 3.51 3.46
C MET A 44 7.95 4.88 3.00
N GLU A 45 7.13 5.57 2.22
CA GLU A 45 7.32 6.97 1.84
C GLU A 45 6.05 7.76 2.13
N THR A 46 6.21 8.95 2.71
CA THR A 46 5.09 9.88 2.91
C THR A 46 5.05 10.84 1.74
N ILE A 47 3.94 10.82 1.01
CA ILE A 47 3.70 11.68 -0.14
C ILE A 47 2.54 12.63 0.13
N PHE A 48 2.62 13.86 -0.37
CA PHE A 48 1.50 14.79 -0.33
C PHE A 48 0.71 14.68 -1.64
N GLY A 49 -0.55 14.27 -1.55
CA GLY A 49 -1.42 14.03 -2.71
C GLY A 49 -1.56 12.54 -3.04
N ASP A 50 -1.87 12.21 -4.29
CA ASP A 50 -2.19 10.85 -4.77
C ASP A 50 -1.02 10.15 -5.47
N GLY A 51 0.20 10.69 -5.36
CA GLY A 51 1.41 10.11 -5.97
C GLY A 51 1.49 10.19 -7.49
N SER A 52 0.44 10.65 -8.17
CA SER A 52 0.34 10.65 -9.65
C SER A 52 1.35 11.56 -10.36
N LYS A 53 2.03 12.45 -9.62
CA LYS A 53 2.92 13.49 -10.17
C LYS A 53 4.41 13.27 -9.88
N GLN A 54 4.77 12.16 -9.23
CA GLN A 54 6.14 11.97 -8.74
C GLN A 54 7.08 11.37 -9.79
N ASP A 55 6.56 10.91 -10.94
CA ASP A 55 7.32 10.16 -11.94
C ASP A 55 7.31 10.82 -13.34
N SER A 56 7.65 12.11 -13.37
CA SER A 56 7.96 12.83 -14.61
C SER A 56 9.33 13.48 -14.51
N SER A 57 10.39 12.69 -14.69
CA SER A 57 11.75 13.16 -14.94
C SER A 57 12.53 12.13 -15.75
#